data_AF-A0AAV9GSE2-F1
#
_entry.id   AF-A0AAV9GSE2-F1
#
_cell.length_a   1.000
_cell.length_b   1.000
_cell.length_c   1.000
_cell.angle_alpha   90.00
_cell.angle_beta   90.00
_cell.angle_gamma   90.00
#
_symmetry.space_group_name_H-M   'P 1'
#
loop_
_entity.id
_entity.type
_entity.pdbx_description
1 polymer ?
#
loop_
_entity_poly.entity_id
_entity_poly.type
_entity_poly.pdbx_seq_one_letter_code
_entity_poly.pdbx_strand_id
1 'polypeptide(L)'
;MRLSTFLVSSGVFTGLFSVYAAKHHLFTGTFQDHSLYAFEFDDVDLTLTLTANISAADTHTWITLSHDHETLYASRIGSDSWYSYTINNSTSLTLSGRVPLQGNCISPLPGPNAGTGPSGLHSVAASLPPYAFYGAGPTCGNVVSVSPTTGALLSVVQEIPYVYTSPVDNFSITSTLMHGFALSPSGHFLYGVDTRGNSLWTYSVSPETGYLTLLSAVPGPVPRANPRHVAVHPSGEYLYVVLEGANALTQYKLNKSTGIPGRESVSYPLIQPGLNLPAYWPDEVALSSSGKYLWATNRARQAGGKGFISAFKLKLGDDDDAGEIEKQLFLIETTTSGGSANAVTPAPWGDEFVALTDTERGMVQIWRFDVDLEEVKVVAEVGIQGGRCCANAVWLD
;
A
#
# COMPACT_ATOMS: atom_id res chain seq x y z
N MET A 1 -20.95 2.11 78.66
CA MET A 1 -19.90 1.94 77.64
C MET A 1 -20.58 1.41 76.39
N ARG A 2 -20.83 2.29 75.41
CA ARG A 2 -21.58 1.99 74.17
C ARG A 2 -20.63 1.37 73.16
N LEU A 3 -20.96 0.20 72.60
CA LEU A 3 -20.33 -0.30 71.37
C LEU A 3 -21.23 0.05 70.20
N SER A 4 -20.67 0.80 69.26
CA SER A 4 -21.30 1.31 68.05
C SER A 4 -21.23 0.27 66.94
N THR A 5 -22.37 -0.10 66.37
CA THR A 5 -22.49 -0.92 65.17
C THR A 5 -22.19 -0.04 63.94
N PHE A 6 -21.16 -0.37 63.17
CA PHE A 6 -20.89 0.26 61.86
C PHE A 6 -21.73 -0.44 60.79
N LEU A 7 -22.65 0.30 60.16
CA LEU A 7 -23.30 -0.06 58.90
C LEU A 7 -22.34 0.31 57.76
N VAL A 8 -21.91 -0.68 56.98
CA VAL A 8 -21.23 -0.45 55.69
C VAL A 8 -22.30 -0.36 54.61
N SER A 9 -22.53 0.83 54.08
CA SER A 9 -23.38 1.04 52.91
C SER A 9 -22.60 0.63 51.65
N SER A 10 -23.04 -0.44 50.99
CA SER A 10 -22.60 -0.82 49.65
C SER A 10 -23.14 0.18 48.62
N GLY A 11 -22.33 1.22 48.32
CA GLY A 11 -22.58 2.12 47.19
C GLY A 11 -22.21 1.43 45.88
N VAL A 12 -23.20 1.20 45.03
CA VAL A 12 -23.01 0.78 43.64
C VAL A 12 -22.44 1.99 42.89
N PHE A 13 -21.15 1.96 42.57
CA PHE A 13 -20.56 2.89 41.60
C PHE A 13 -20.90 2.37 40.21
N THR A 14 -21.99 2.85 39.63
CA THR A 14 -22.19 2.80 38.17
C THR A 14 -21.25 3.83 37.55
N GLY A 15 -20.01 3.43 37.31
CA GLY A 15 -19.10 4.17 36.45
C GLY A 15 -19.67 4.16 35.04
N LEU A 16 -20.22 5.29 34.61
CA LEU A 16 -20.39 5.60 33.18
C LEU A 16 -18.99 5.64 32.59
N PHE A 17 -18.55 4.53 31.99
CA PHE A 17 -17.47 4.59 31.03
C PHE A 17 -18.01 5.41 29.86
N SER A 18 -17.60 6.67 29.75
CA SER A 18 -17.63 7.36 28.46
C SER A 18 -16.76 6.51 27.55
N VAL A 19 -17.39 5.73 26.68
CA VAL A 19 -16.74 5.15 25.52
C VAL A 19 -16.37 6.36 24.66
N TYR A 20 -15.15 6.87 24.83
CA TYR A 20 -14.62 7.85 23.91
C TYR A 20 -14.49 7.14 22.57
N ALA A 21 -15.22 7.60 21.56
CA ALA A 21 -14.94 7.22 20.19
C ALA A 21 -13.48 7.52 19.87
N ALA A 22 -12.76 6.55 19.30
CA ALA A 22 -11.46 6.85 18.73
C ALA A 22 -11.73 7.41 17.34
N LYS A 23 -11.39 8.68 17.18
CA LYS A 23 -11.44 9.37 15.89
C LYS A 23 -10.12 9.15 15.19
N HIS A 24 -10.21 8.62 14.00
CA HIS A 24 -9.08 8.27 13.16
C HIS A 24 -9.09 9.10 11.89
N HIS A 25 -7.93 9.40 11.33
CA HIS A 25 -7.78 10.32 10.21
C HIS A 25 -7.03 9.66 9.07
N LEU A 26 -7.46 9.93 7.84
CA LEU A 26 -6.75 9.49 6.66
C LEU A 26 -6.66 10.57 5.60
N PHE A 27 -5.59 10.51 4.81
CA PHE A 27 -5.45 11.29 3.59
C PHE A 27 -5.60 10.38 2.38
N THR A 28 -6.08 10.93 1.26
CA THR A 28 -6.02 10.27 -0.05
C THR A 28 -5.53 11.23 -1.13
N GLY A 29 -4.81 10.64 -2.07
CA GLY A 29 -4.52 11.23 -3.38
C GLY A 29 -5.69 11.12 -4.36
N THR A 30 -5.45 11.55 -5.59
CA THR A 30 -6.44 11.75 -6.67
C THR A 30 -5.75 11.64 -8.04
N PHE A 31 -6.52 11.25 -9.05
CA PHE A 31 -6.04 11.16 -10.45
C PHE A 31 -6.38 12.39 -11.30
N GLN A 32 -7.12 13.37 -10.77
CA GLN A 32 -7.72 14.43 -11.61
C GLN A 32 -7.45 15.86 -11.17
N ASP A 33 -7.55 16.13 -9.88
CA ASP A 33 -7.45 17.49 -9.33
C ASP A 33 -6.22 17.65 -8.44
N HIS A 34 -5.85 18.90 -8.21
CA HIS A 34 -4.67 19.24 -7.41
C HIS A 34 -5.08 19.30 -5.93
N SER A 35 -5.54 18.16 -5.41
CA SER A 35 -6.11 18.02 -4.08
C SER A 35 -5.52 16.83 -3.33
N LEU A 36 -5.39 16.99 -2.01
CA LEU A 36 -5.28 15.91 -1.04
C LEU A 36 -6.51 15.98 -0.14
N TYR A 37 -7.31 14.92 -0.11
CA TYR A 37 -8.55 14.89 0.66
C TYR A 37 -8.29 14.29 2.02
N ALA A 38 -8.81 14.92 3.07
CA ALA A 38 -8.69 14.48 4.45
C ALA A 38 -10.03 14.00 4.98
N PHE A 39 -10.02 12.88 5.70
CA PHE A 39 -11.23 12.31 6.31
C PHE A 39 -11.01 12.03 7.78
N GLU A 40 -12.12 12.01 8.52
CA GLU A 40 -12.20 11.51 9.90
C GLU A 40 -13.15 10.31 9.91
N PHE A 41 -12.71 9.20 10.49
CA PHE A 41 -13.48 8.01 10.75
C PHE A 41 -13.69 7.86 12.26
N ASP A 42 -14.96 7.79 12.68
CA ASP A 42 -15.35 7.47 14.06
C ASP A 42 -15.65 5.96 14.14
N ASP A 43 -14.82 5.22 14.88
CA ASP A 43 -14.91 3.74 14.93
C ASP A 43 -16.02 3.21 15.83
N VAL A 44 -16.64 4.07 16.65
CA VAL A 44 -17.78 3.72 17.50
C VAL A 44 -19.08 4.02 16.77
N ASP A 45 -19.22 5.23 16.23
CA ASP A 45 -20.40 5.65 15.49
C ASP A 45 -20.43 5.09 14.06
N LEU A 46 -19.30 4.55 13.58
CA LEU A 46 -19.11 4.02 12.24
C LEU A 46 -19.44 5.06 11.17
N THR A 47 -18.93 6.28 11.36
CA THR A 47 -19.15 7.39 10.43
C THR A 47 -17.84 7.83 9.80
N LEU A 48 -17.87 8.14 8.51
CA LEU A 48 -16.75 8.72 7.77
C LEU A 48 -17.17 10.10 7.30
N THR A 49 -16.32 11.10 7.52
CA THR A 49 -16.59 12.49 7.14
C THR A 49 -15.42 13.06 6.36
N LEU A 50 -15.68 13.73 5.24
CA LEU A 50 -14.68 14.57 4.58
C LEU A 50 -14.45 15.83 5.43
N THR A 51 -13.24 15.99 5.98
CA THR A 51 -12.90 17.10 6.89
C THR A 51 -12.17 18.23 6.18
N ALA A 52 -11.42 17.95 5.11
CA ALA A 52 -10.77 18.98 4.30
C ALA A 52 -10.53 18.55 2.84
N ASN A 53 -10.58 19.54 1.94
CA ASN A 53 -10.01 19.47 0.60
C ASN A 53 -8.78 20.37 0.56
N ILE A 54 -7.59 19.79 0.62
CA ILE A 54 -6.33 20.50 0.76
C ILE A 54 -5.73 20.71 -0.63
N SER A 55 -5.45 21.97 -1.00
CA SER A 55 -4.77 22.28 -2.26
C SER A 55 -3.38 21.64 -2.28
N ALA A 56 -3.13 20.79 -3.28
CA ALA A 56 -1.86 20.13 -3.51
C ALA A 56 -1.08 20.82 -4.65
N ALA A 57 0.22 20.54 -4.72
CA ALA A 57 1.08 21.09 -5.76
C ALA A 57 0.85 20.41 -7.12
N ASP A 58 0.34 19.18 -7.10
CA ASP A 58 0.06 18.34 -8.26
C ASP A 58 -1.10 17.38 -7.91
N THR A 59 -1.63 16.63 -8.87
CA THR A 59 -2.49 15.46 -8.56
C THR A 59 -1.59 14.37 -8.01
N HIS A 60 -1.97 13.66 -6.95
CA HIS A 60 -1.11 12.60 -6.40
C HIS A 60 -1.76 11.22 -6.57
N THR A 61 -1.19 10.37 -7.42
CA THR A 61 -1.72 9.04 -7.71
C THR A 61 -1.21 7.97 -6.74
N TRP A 62 -0.21 8.30 -5.94
CA TRP A 62 0.26 7.47 -4.83
C TRP A 62 0.82 8.36 -3.72
N ILE A 63 0.47 8.05 -2.47
CA ILE A 63 0.98 8.71 -1.26
C ILE A 63 1.44 7.70 -0.23
N THR A 64 2.45 8.05 0.57
CA THR A 64 2.96 7.26 1.70
C THR A 64 3.43 8.20 2.80
N LEU A 65 3.46 7.74 4.05
CA LEU A 65 3.93 8.54 5.18
C LEU A 65 5.40 8.26 5.50
N SER A 66 6.06 9.23 6.14
CA SER A 66 7.31 9.03 6.88
C SER A 66 7.09 8.15 8.11
N HIS A 67 8.17 7.57 8.62
CA HIS A 67 8.17 6.67 9.79
C HIS A 67 7.54 7.24 11.07
N ASP A 68 7.55 8.57 11.21
CA ASP A 68 7.02 9.34 12.34
C ASP A 68 5.64 9.96 12.04
N HIS A 69 5.10 9.73 10.85
CA HIS A 69 3.84 10.30 10.36
C HIS A 69 3.81 11.84 10.35
N GLU A 70 4.97 12.52 10.39
CA GLU A 70 5.05 13.99 10.33
C GLU A 70 5.14 14.53 8.88
N THR A 71 5.47 13.67 7.92
CA THR A 71 5.60 14.02 6.50
C THR A 71 4.82 13.06 5.61
N LEU A 72 4.05 13.60 4.68
CA LEU A 72 3.42 12.87 3.58
C LEU A 72 4.29 12.99 2.34
N TYR A 73 4.71 11.85 1.78
CA TYR A 73 5.34 11.77 0.47
C TYR A 73 4.31 11.45 -0.61
N ALA A 74 4.50 12.03 -1.79
CA ALA A 74 3.56 11.86 -2.87
C ALA A 74 4.25 11.75 -4.23
N SER A 75 3.61 10.99 -5.12
CA SER A 75 4.02 10.81 -6.50
C SER A 75 2.83 10.80 -7.44
N ARG A 76 3.13 10.99 -8.73
CA ARG A 76 2.12 11.13 -9.78
C ARG A 76 2.58 10.45 -11.07
N ILE A 77 1.64 9.76 -11.71
CA ILE A 77 1.73 9.39 -13.13
C ILE A 77 1.71 10.65 -14.00
N GLY A 78 2.76 10.82 -14.80
CA GLY A 78 2.96 11.98 -15.67
C GLY A 78 3.59 13.21 -15.01
N SER A 79 4.10 13.10 -13.77
CA SER A 79 4.85 14.18 -13.11
C SER A 79 6.36 13.97 -13.20
N ASP A 80 7.09 15.08 -13.27
CA ASP A 80 8.55 15.13 -13.33
C ASP A 80 9.22 15.18 -11.95
N SER A 81 8.47 15.02 -10.85
CA SER A 81 8.98 15.22 -9.48
C SER A 81 8.37 14.29 -8.43
N TRP A 82 9.13 14.07 -7.37
CA TRP A 82 8.69 13.57 -6.07
C TRP A 82 8.32 14.75 -5.17
N TYR A 83 7.28 14.59 -4.33
CA TYR A 83 6.78 15.66 -3.46
C TYR A 83 6.80 15.22 -2.00
N SER A 84 7.05 16.17 -1.10
CA SER A 84 6.81 16.01 0.33
C SER A 84 5.99 17.16 0.89
N TYR A 85 5.13 16.83 1.84
CA TYR A 85 4.28 17.75 2.57
C TYR A 85 4.47 17.55 4.06
N THR A 86 4.76 18.61 4.80
CA THR A 86 4.69 18.58 6.26
C THR A 86 3.24 18.49 6.68
N ILE A 87 2.93 17.56 7.59
CA ILE A 87 1.61 17.38 8.18
C ILE A 87 1.48 18.35 9.35
N ASN A 88 0.67 19.40 9.17
CA ASN A 88 0.45 20.38 10.24
C ASN A 88 -0.57 19.84 11.27
N ASN A 89 -1.58 19.11 10.77
CA ASN A 89 -2.61 18.41 11.52
C ASN A 89 -3.44 17.56 10.54
N SER A 90 -4.48 16.87 11.03
CA SER A 90 -5.36 16.01 10.25
C SER A 90 -6.17 16.70 9.13
N THR A 91 -6.13 18.04 9.03
CA THR A 91 -6.87 18.80 8.01
C THR A 91 -5.99 19.74 7.19
N SER A 92 -4.68 19.75 7.41
CA SER A 92 -3.78 20.72 6.77
C SER A 92 -2.38 20.16 6.51
N LEU A 93 -1.91 20.39 5.29
CA LEU A 93 -0.60 20.00 4.79
C LEU A 93 0.11 21.22 4.19
N THR A 94 1.43 21.32 4.38
CA THR A 94 2.27 22.36 3.76
C THR A 94 3.29 21.71 2.84
N LEU A 95 3.37 22.13 1.57
CA LEU A 95 4.42 21.65 0.66
C LEU A 95 5.80 21.96 1.26
N SER A 96 6.59 20.92 1.50
CA SER A 96 7.91 21.03 2.13
C SER A 96 9.06 20.69 1.19
N GLY A 97 8.79 19.97 0.09
CA GLY A 97 9.82 19.58 -0.88
C GLY A 97 9.25 19.20 -2.24
N ARG A 98 10.01 19.53 -3.29
CA ARG A 98 9.79 19.09 -4.68
C ARG A 98 11.15 18.69 -5.26
N VAL A 99 11.35 17.40 -5.45
CA VAL A 99 12.61 16.83 -5.97
C VAL A 99 12.36 16.28 -7.36
N PRO A 100 12.92 16.89 -8.42
CA PRO A 100 12.77 16.36 -9.78
C PRO A 100 13.26 14.92 -9.90
N LEU A 101 12.55 14.12 -10.71
CA LEU A 101 13.01 12.81 -11.16
C LEU A 101 14.35 12.97 -11.88
N GLN A 102 15.27 12.04 -11.66
CA GLN A 102 16.57 12.05 -12.31
C GLN A 102 16.84 10.76 -13.10
N GLY A 103 17.79 10.87 -14.04
CA GLY A 103 18.25 9.73 -14.80
C GLY A 103 17.27 9.30 -15.89
N ASN A 104 17.26 8.01 -16.20
CA ASN A 104 16.36 7.45 -17.22
C ASN A 104 14.87 7.46 -16.79
N CYS A 105 14.57 7.86 -15.55
CA CYS A 105 13.21 8.04 -15.03
C CYS A 105 12.45 9.20 -15.68
N ILE A 106 13.14 10.11 -16.37
CA ILE A 106 12.50 11.19 -17.15
C ILE A 106 12.03 10.74 -18.53
N SER A 107 12.32 9.49 -18.90
CA SER A 107 11.88 8.96 -20.19
C SER A 107 10.37 8.77 -20.20
N PRO A 108 9.68 9.08 -21.31
CA PRO A 108 8.26 8.75 -21.47
C PRO A 108 8.02 7.26 -21.23
N LEU A 109 6.83 6.91 -20.74
CA LEU A 109 6.45 5.50 -20.64
C LEU A 109 6.64 4.80 -22.00
N PRO A 110 7.14 3.56 -22.07
CA PRO A 110 7.04 2.81 -23.32
C PRO A 110 5.63 2.24 -23.52
N GLY A 111 5.14 2.03 -24.74
CA GLY A 111 3.87 1.31 -25.01
C GLY A 111 2.60 2.19 -25.14
N PRO A 112 1.37 1.65 -25.00
CA PRO A 112 0.12 2.39 -25.28
C PRO A 112 -0.12 3.61 -24.38
N ASN A 113 0.62 3.72 -23.27
CA ASN A 113 0.61 4.88 -22.37
C ASN A 113 1.80 5.82 -22.62
N ALA A 114 2.53 5.70 -23.75
CA ALA A 114 3.77 6.41 -24.01
C ALA A 114 3.68 7.94 -24.15
N GLY A 115 2.46 8.49 -24.15
CA GLY A 115 2.21 9.93 -24.15
C GLY A 115 2.18 10.55 -22.75
N THR A 116 2.20 9.77 -21.67
CA THR A 116 2.36 10.31 -20.32
C THR A 116 3.86 10.52 -20.09
N GLY A 117 4.26 11.72 -19.71
CA GLY A 117 5.67 12.07 -19.48
C GLY A 117 6.35 11.27 -18.35
N PRO A 118 7.45 11.79 -17.79
CA PRO A 118 8.07 11.21 -16.59
C PRO A 118 7.00 10.81 -15.55
N SER A 119 7.20 9.71 -14.83
CA SER A 119 6.17 9.18 -13.93
C SER A 119 6.77 8.56 -12.68
N GLY A 120 6.32 9.01 -11.51
CA GLY A 120 6.45 8.27 -10.26
C GLY A 120 5.21 7.41 -10.06
N LEU A 121 5.35 6.10 -10.18
CA LEU A 121 4.22 5.15 -10.13
C LEU A 121 3.84 4.76 -8.71
N HIS A 122 4.85 4.55 -7.87
CA HIS A 122 4.71 4.08 -6.50
C HIS A 122 5.89 4.55 -5.67
N SER A 123 5.72 4.60 -4.35
CA SER A 123 6.83 4.87 -3.44
C SER A 123 6.65 4.21 -2.08
N VAL A 124 7.77 3.98 -1.41
CA VAL A 124 7.83 3.56 -0.01
C VAL A 124 8.86 4.40 0.74
N ALA A 125 8.60 4.67 2.02
CA ALA A 125 9.54 5.32 2.91
C ALA A 125 10.14 4.30 3.87
N ALA A 126 11.43 4.39 4.16
CA ALA A 126 12.05 3.54 5.17
C ALA A 126 11.57 3.91 6.58
N SER A 127 11.26 2.90 7.38
CA SER A 127 10.98 3.02 8.81
C SER A 127 12.23 3.05 9.68
N LEU A 128 13.40 2.80 9.08
CA LEU A 128 14.70 2.77 9.75
C LEU A 128 15.65 3.82 9.14
N PRO A 129 16.62 4.35 9.92
CA PRO A 129 17.66 5.23 9.40
C PRO A 129 18.35 4.64 8.15
N PRO A 130 18.69 5.47 7.15
CA PRO A 130 18.60 6.93 7.14
C PRO A 130 17.24 7.49 6.70
N TYR A 131 16.16 6.72 6.83
CA TYR A 131 14.78 7.10 6.48
C TYR A 131 14.60 7.47 5.00
N ALA A 132 15.43 6.87 4.13
CA ALA A 132 15.40 7.15 2.70
C ALA A 132 14.03 6.90 2.08
N PHE A 133 13.69 7.72 1.10
CA PHE A 133 12.51 7.54 0.24
C PHE A 133 12.90 6.78 -1.02
N TYR A 134 12.12 5.76 -1.38
CA TYR A 134 12.32 4.95 -2.57
C TYR A 134 11.16 5.15 -3.54
N GLY A 135 11.44 5.80 -4.66
CA GLY A 135 10.49 6.05 -5.72
C GLY A 135 10.64 5.05 -6.86
N ALA A 136 9.57 4.34 -7.20
CA ALA A 136 9.48 3.49 -8.37
C ALA A 136 8.96 4.29 -9.58
N GLY A 137 9.80 4.43 -10.60
CA GLY A 137 9.39 4.87 -11.92
C GLY A 137 9.21 3.69 -12.88
N PRO A 138 8.80 3.93 -14.12
CA PRO A 138 8.56 2.89 -15.11
C PRO A 138 9.85 2.20 -15.58
N THR A 139 10.88 2.99 -15.88
CA THR A 139 12.13 2.57 -16.54
C THR A 139 13.34 2.67 -15.62
N CYS A 140 13.20 3.39 -14.50
CA CYS A 140 14.22 3.53 -13.47
C CYS A 140 13.56 3.81 -12.11
N GLY A 141 14.33 3.73 -11.03
CA GLY A 141 13.92 4.16 -9.69
C GLY A 141 14.83 5.26 -9.17
N ASN A 142 14.40 5.97 -8.12
CA ASN A 142 15.22 6.95 -7.42
C ASN A 142 15.26 6.63 -5.92
N VAL A 143 16.44 6.69 -5.32
CA VAL A 143 16.60 6.86 -3.88
C VAL A 143 16.72 8.35 -3.61
N VAL A 144 15.87 8.88 -2.73
CA VAL A 144 15.83 10.30 -2.38
C VAL A 144 16.17 10.43 -0.90
N SER A 145 17.10 11.34 -0.60
CA SER A 145 17.43 11.68 0.79
C SER A 145 16.34 12.53 1.43
N VAL A 146 16.17 12.36 2.73
CA VAL A 146 15.22 13.11 3.54
C VAL A 146 15.94 13.99 4.55
N SER A 147 15.33 15.12 4.88
CA SER A 147 15.76 15.97 5.99
C SER A 147 15.63 15.21 7.31
N PRO A 148 16.70 15.04 8.10
CA PRO A 148 16.62 14.32 9.36
C PRO A 148 15.82 15.06 10.44
N THR A 149 15.52 16.35 10.22
CA THR A 149 14.78 17.18 11.19
C THR A 149 13.32 17.41 10.80
N THR A 150 12.98 17.27 9.52
CA THR A 150 11.63 17.62 9.02
C THR A 150 11.01 16.56 8.13
N GLY A 151 11.72 15.48 7.79
CA GLY A 151 11.27 14.47 6.84
C GLY A 151 11.19 14.93 5.38
N ALA A 152 11.33 16.22 5.08
CA ALA A 152 11.20 16.76 3.72
C ALA A 152 12.19 16.14 2.73
N LEU A 153 11.76 15.88 1.50
CA LEU A 153 12.64 15.36 0.44
C LEU A 153 13.69 16.41 0.02
N LEU A 154 14.95 16.01 -0.08
CA LEU A 154 16.08 16.90 -0.38
C LEU A 154 16.59 16.74 -1.81
N SER A 155 17.13 15.57 -2.14
CA SER A 155 17.72 15.30 -3.46
C SER A 155 17.75 13.82 -3.79
N VAL A 156 17.69 13.49 -5.09
CA VAL A 156 18.01 12.15 -5.57
C VAL A 156 19.49 11.87 -5.27
N VAL A 157 19.74 10.83 -4.50
CA VAL A 157 21.09 10.38 -4.11
C VAL A 157 21.54 9.14 -4.87
N GLN A 158 20.60 8.43 -5.50
CA GLN A 158 20.90 7.31 -6.37
C GLN A 158 19.83 7.12 -7.45
N GLU A 159 20.26 6.89 -8.69
CA GLU A 159 19.43 6.32 -9.76
C GLU A 159 19.52 4.79 -9.73
N ILE A 160 18.38 4.11 -9.88
CA ILE A 160 18.28 2.66 -9.94
C ILE A 160 17.93 2.26 -11.38
N PRO A 161 18.89 1.82 -12.20
CA PRO A 161 18.61 1.35 -13.56
C PRO A 161 17.92 -0.02 -13.51
N TYR A 162 16.85 -0.20 -14.29
CA TYR A 162 16.17 -1.49 -14.41
C TYR A 162 16.65 -2.26 -15.63
N VAL A 163 17.84 -2.83 -15.51
CA VAL A 163 18.40 -3.76 -16.50
C VAL A 163 18.88 -4.99 -15.76
N TYR A 164 18.49 -6.16 -16.24
CA TYR A 164 18.94 -7.42 -15.66
C TYR A 164 19.30 -8.41 -16.75
N THR A 165 20.42 -9.10 -16.56
CA THR A 165 20.79 -10.28 -17.34
C THR A 165 21.23 -11.33 -16.33
N SER A 166 20.52 -12.45 -16.32
CA SER A 166 20.82 -13.55 -15.43
C SER A 166 22.21 -14.12 -15.72
N PRO A 167 23.02 -14.39 -14.70
CA PRO A 167 24.34 -15.00 -14.88
C PRO A 167 24.28 -16.52 -15.12
N VAL A 168 23.12 -17.16 -14.89
CA VAL A 168 23.00 -18.63 -14.83
C VAL A 168 21.99 -19.21 -15.82
N ASP A 169 21.12 -18.39 -16.40
CA ASP A 169 20.17 -18.80 -17.43
C ASP A 169 19.96 -17.70 -18.49
N ASN A 170 19.28 -18.04 -19.60
CA ASN A 170 19.02 -17.11 -20.70
C ASN A 170 17.81 -16.20 -20.41
N PHE A 171 17.75 -15.63 -19.21
CA PHE A 171 16.73 -14.68 -18.77
C PHE A 171 17.34 -13.28 -18.72
N SER A 172 16.76 -12.35 -19.47
CA SER A 172 17.13 -10.94 -19.44
C SER A 172 15.91 -10.05 -19.50
N ILE A 173 16.01 -8.89 -18.86
CA ILE A 173 14.97 -7.88 -18.79
C ILE A 173 15.55 -6.59 -19.36
N THR A 174 14.94 -6.14 -20.45
CA THR A 174 15.34 -4.94 -21.21
C THR A 174 14.21 -3.92 -21.33
N SER A 175 13.01 -4.26 -20.84
CA SER A 175 11.87 -3.35 -20.80
C SER A 175 11.07 -3.59 -19.53
N THR A 176 10.91 -2.53 -18.74
CA THR A 176 10.33 -2.59 -17.40
C THR A 176 9.11 -1.66 -17.28
N LEU A 177 8.31 -1.95 -16.27
CA LEU A 177 7.26 -1.10 -15.71
C LEU A 177 7.19 -1.45 -14.22
N MET A 178 8.14 -0.92 -13.44
CA MET A 178 8.19 -1.17 -11.99
C MET A 178 7.02 -0.45 -11.32
N HIS A 179 6.08 -1.21 -10.75
CA HIS A 179 4.83 -0.65 -10.26
C HIS A 179 4.69 -0.69 -8.75
N GLY A 180 5.44 -1.54 -8.05
CA GLY A 180 5.33 -1.68 -6.60
C GLY A 180 6.69 -1.89 -5.96
N PHE A 181 6.87 -1.29 -4.78
CA PHE A 181 7.99 -1.53 -3.90
C PHE A 181 7.52 -1.96 -2.51
N ALA A 182 8.30 -2.79 -1.84
CA ALA A 182 8.14 -3.06 -0.42
C ALA A 182 9.51 -3.24 0.23
N LEU A 183 9.67 -2.73 1.45
CA LEU A 183 10.86 -2.95 2.26
C LEU A 183 10.68 -4.19 3.14
N SER A 184 11.75 -4.95 3.33
CA SER A 184 11.79 -5.96 4.38
C SER A 184 11.66 -5.30 5.75
N PRO A 185 11.05 -5.97 6.76
CA PRO A 185 10.96 -5.44 8.12
C PRO A 185 12.32 -5.07 8.75
N SER A 186 13.39 -5.77 8.38
CA SER A 186 14.76 -5.48 8.83
C SER A 186 15.38 -4.26 8.16
N GLY A 187 14.75 -3.70 7.13
CA GLY A 187 15.29 -2.63 6.30
C GLY A 187 16.46 -3.01 5.40
N HIS A 188 16.90 -4.27 5.38
CA HIS A 188 18.07 -4.72 4.60
C HIS A 188 17.77 -5.06 3.15
N PHE A 189 16.50 -5.28 2.79
CA PHE A 189 16.09 -5.59 1.43
C PHE A 189 14.95 -4.68 0.97
N LEU A 190 14.99 -4.32 -0.31
CA LEU A 190 13.88 -3.73 -1.03
C LEU A 190 13.45 -4.67 -2.15
N TYR A 191 12.17 -4.96 -2.21
CA TYR A 191 11.53 -5.77 -3.24
C TYR A 191 10.84 -4.87 -4.24
N GLY A 192 11.04 -5.16 -5.52
CA GLY A 192 10.33 -4.49 -6.60
C GLY A 192 9.61 -5.47 -7.50
N VAL A 193 8.43 -5.08 -7.99
CA VAL A 193 7.64 -5.89 -8.91
C VAL A 193 7.46 -5.19 -10.24
N ASP A 194 7.95 -5.84 -11.28
CA ASP A 194 7.96 -5.33 -12.65
C ASP A 194 6.82 -5.95 -13.46
N THR A 195 5.80 -5.14 -13.68
CA THR A 195 4.58 -5.52 -14.38
C THR A 195 4.86 -5.91 -15.83
N ARG A 196 5.80 -5.22 -16.50
CA ARG A 196 6.10 -5.45 -17.93
C ARG A 196 7.18 -6.51 -18.12
N GLY A 197 8.25 -6.43 -17.34
CA GLY A 197 9.31 -7.43 -17.34
C GLY A 197 8.88 -8.75 -16.71
N ASN A 198 7.66 -8.81 -16.15
CA ASN A 198 7.06 -9.99 -15.55
C ASN A 198 8.00 -10.65 -14.54
N SER A 199 8.49 -9.88 -13.56
CA SER A 199 9.55 -10.31 -12.65
C SER A 199 9.50 -9.63 -11.28
N LEU A 200 10.13 -10.27 -10.30
CA LEU A 200 10.30 -9.84 -8.92
C LEU A 200 11.78 -9.54 -8.69
N TRP A 201 12.10 -8.31 -8.32
CA TRP A 201 13.46 -7.80 -8.13
C TRP A 201 13.77 -7.72 -6.64
N THR A 202 15.00 -8.06 -6.27
CA THR A 202 15.51 -7.96 -4.89
C THR A 202 16.75 -7.08 -4.90
N TYR A 203 16.73 -6.03 -4.08
CA TYR A 203 17.86 -5.14 -3.83
C TYR A 203 18.29 -5.28 -2.37
N SER A 204 19.60 -5.26 -2.10
CA SER A 204 20.10 -4.98 -0.75
C SER A 204 20.11 -3.48 -0.50
N VAL A 205 19.81 -3.08 0.73
CA VAL A 205 19.80 -1.70 1.20
C VAL A 205 21.01 -1.49 2.12
N SER A 206 21.85 -0.49 1.84
CA SER A 206 22.89 -0.07 2.80
C SER A 206 22.23 0.60 4.00
N PRO A 207 22.46 0.13 5.24
CA PRO A 207 21.90 0.76 6.43
C PRO A 207 22.52 2.14 6.71
N GLU A 208 23.70 2.45 6.15
CA GLU A 208 24.36 3.74 6.33
C GLU A 208 23.84 4.80 5.36
N THR A 209 23.58 4.44 4.10
CA THR A 209 23.27 5.41 3.04
C THR A 209 21.87 5.26 2.45
N GLY A 210 21.19 4.15 2.71
CA GLY A 210 19.94 3.78 2.03
C GLY A 210 20.14 3.36 0.57
N TYR A 211 21.39 3.21 0.10
CA TYR A 211 21.63 2.89 -1.31
C TYR A 211 21.25 1.45 -1.62
N LEU A 212 20.68 1.25 -2.81
CA LEU A 212 20.27 -0.03 -3.32
C LEU A 212 21.38 -0.68 -4.16
N THR A 213 21.60 -1.98 -3.96
CA THR A 213 22.40 -2.81 -4.86
C THR A 213 21.53 -3.97 -5.34
N LEU A 214 21.41 -4.14 -6.65
CA LEU A 214 20.62 -5.22 -7.23
C LEU A 214 21.26 -6.58 -6.90
N LEU A 215 20.48 -7.47 -6.29
CA LEU A 215 20.89 -8.85 -5.99
C LEU A 215 20.36 -9.84 -7.03
N SER A 216 19.08 -9.71 -7.41
CA SER A 216 18.42 -10.69 -8.29
C SER A 216 17.16 -10.11 -8.93
N ALA A 217 16.77 -10.71 -10.07
CA ALA A 217 15.42 -10.63 -10.59
C ALA A 217 14.92 -12.04 -10.93
N VAL A 218 13.82 -12.45 -10.30
CA VAL A 218 13.18 -13.76 -10.47
C VAL A 218 11.99 -13.61 -11.42
N PRO A 219 11.83 -14.46 -12.45
CA PRO A 219 10.65 -14.43 -13.31
C PRO A 219 9.35 -14.63 -12.51
N GLY A 220 8.28 -13.99 -12.97
CA GLY A 220 6.92 -14.27 -12.50
C GLY A 220 6.53 -15.74 -12.73
N PRO A 221 5.52 -16.23 -12.02
CA PRO A 221 5.25 -17.67 -11.91
C PRO A 221 4.68 -18.25 -13.20
N VAL A 222 4.07 -17.40 -14.04
CA VAL A 222 3.56 -17.74 -15.36
C VAL A 222 3.85 -16.61 -16.35
N PRO A 223 3.85 -16.89 -17.67
CA PRO A 223 3.94 -15.83 -18.68
C PRO A 223 2.81 -14.82 -18.53
N ARG A 224 3.13 -13.53 -18.60
CA ARG A 224 2.16 -12.42 -18.47
C ARG A 224 1.38 -12.44 -17.15
N ALA A 225 2.03 -12.88 -16.07
CA ALA A 225 1.48 -12.76 -14.72
C ALA A 225 1.34 -11.28 -14.31
N ASN A 226 2.26 -10.43 -14.77
CA ASN A 226 2.31 -8.99 -14.54
C ASN A 226 2.27 -8.63 -13.05
N PRO A 227 3.33 -8.95 -12.26
CA PRO A 227 3.48 -8.50 -10.88
C PRO A 227 3.22 -6.99 -10.73
N ARG A 228 2.35 -6.59 -9.81
CA ARG A 228 1.88 -5.20 -9.69
C ARG A 228 2.28 -4.52 -8.39
N HIS A 229 1.70 -4.95 -7.27
CA HIS A 229 2.04 -4.49 -5.93
C HIS A 229 2.50 -5.68 -5.08
N VAL A 230 3.18 -5.36 -3.99
CA VAL A 230 3.92 -6.32 -3.19
C VAL A 230 3.89 -5.94 -1.71
N ALA A 231 3.77 -6.94 -0.84
CA ALA A 231 3.85 -6.80 0.60
C ALA A 231 4.80 -7.86 1.18
N VAL A 232 5.47 -7.54 2.29
CA VAL A 232 6.38 -8.45 3.00
C VAL A 232 5.84 -8.70 4.39
N HIS A 233 5.72 -9.96 4.80
CA HIS A 233 5.28 -10.29 6.15
C HIS A 233 6.26 -9.74 7.20
N PRO A 234 5.80 -9.32 8.41
CA PRO A 234 6.67 -8.86 9.48
C PRO A 234 7.76 -9.85 9.93
N SER A 235 7.57 -11.15 9.74
CA SER A 235 8.61 -12.16 10.00
C SER A 235 9.79 -12.07 9.03
N GLY A 236 9.61 -11.46 7.85
CA GLY A 236 10.58 -11.46 6.76
C GLY A 236 10.67 -12.78 5.98
N GLU A 237 9.80 -13.75 6.28
CA GLU A 237 9.84 -15.11 5.68
C GLU A 237 9.02 -15.23 4.38
N TYR A 238 8.01 -14.37 4.19
CA TYR A 238 7.10 -14.43 3.05
C TYR A 238 6.92 -13.08 2.36
N LEU A 239 6.83 -13.16 1.03
CA LEU A 239 6.51 -12.07 0.12
C LEU A 239 5.18 -12.38 -0.58
N TYR A 240 4.28 -11.41 -0.64
CA TYR A 240 2.99 -11.55 -1.31
C TYR A 240 2.91 -10.57 -2.47
N VAL A 241 2.48 -11.06 -3.63
CA VAL A 241 2.46 -10.28 -4.86
C VAL A 241 1.12 -10.44 -5.55
N VAL A 242 0.47 -9.32 -5.86
CA VAL A 242 -0.69 -9.31 -6.75
C VAL A 242 -0.24 -9.31 -8.21
N LEU A 243 -0.83 -10.19 -8.99
CA LEU A 243 -0.47 -10.46 -10.38
C LEU A 243 -1.58 -9.90 -11.29
N GLU A 244 -1.36 -8.71 -11.85
CA GLU A 244 -2.36 -7.95 -12.61
C GLU A 244 -2.91 -8.73 -13.81
N GLY A 245 -2.05 -9.51 -14.47
CA GLY A 245 -2.39 -10.28 -15.66
C GLY A 245 -2.99 -11.65 -15.33
N ALA A 246 -2.59 -12.24 -14.21
CA ALA A 246 -3.08 -13.55 -13.77
C ALA A 246 -4.34 -13.48 -12.89
N ASN A 247 -4.77 -12.29 -12.46
CA ASN A 247 -5.91 -12.11 -11.55
C ASN A 247 -5.77 -12.92 -10.24
N ALA A 248 -4.57 -12.93 -9.67
CA ALA A 248 -4.24 -13.76 -8.52
C ALA A 248 -3.32 -13.03 -7.52
N LEU A 249 -3.44 -13.40 -6.26
CA LEU A 249 -2.43 -13.15 -5.22
C LEU A 249 -1.49 -14.34 -5.19
N THR A 250 -0.18 -14.12 -5.13
CA THR A 250 0.81 -15.21 -5.05
C THR A 250 1.78 -14.98 -3.90
N GLN A 251 1.98 -16.00 -3.08
CA GLN A 251 2.99 -16.00 -2.02
C GLN A 251 4.29 -16.66 -2.48
N TYR A 252 5.41 -16.14 -1.97
CA TYR A 252 6.75 -16.67 -2.17
C TYR A 252 7.45 -16.77 -0.82
N LYS A 253 8.08 -17.92 -0.56
CA LYS A 253 9.00 -18.05 0.57
C LYS A 253 10.30 -17.32 0.26
N LEU A 254 10.77 -16.50 1.17
CA LEU A 254 12.02 -15.76 1.04
C LEU A 254 13.18 -16.60 1.56
N ASN A 255 14.33 -16.53 0.88
CA ASN A 255 15.56 -17.08 1.43
C ASN A 255 16.05 -16.19 2.57
N LYS A 256 16.10 -16.70 3.80
CA LYS A 256 16.51 -15.94 5.00
C LYS A 256 17.84 -15.21 4.87
N SER A 257 18.80 -15.78 4.12
CA SER A 257 20.14 -15.21 4.00
C SER A 257 20.28 -14.17 2.90
N THR A 258 19.55 -14.31 1.81
CA THR A 258 19.69 -13.43 0.62
C THR A 258 18.51 -12.51 0.40
N GLY A 259 17.39 -12.73 1.10
CA GLY A 259 16.11 -12.10 0.84
C GLY A 259 15.47 -12.52 -0.49
N ILE A 260 16.10 -13.36 -1.33
CA ILE A 260 15.58 -13.63 -2.68
C ILE A 260 14.34 -14.55 -2.57
N PRO A 261 13.22 -14.25 -3.27
CA PRO A 261 12.06 -15.13 -3.31
C PRO A 261 12.38 -16.44 -4.03
N GLY A 262 11.91 -17.55 -3.47
CA GLY A 262 11.98 -18.86 -4.10
C GLY A 262 11.19 -18.92 -5.41
N ARG A 263 11.53 -19.87 -6.30
CA ARG A 263 10.76 -20.11 -7.53
C ARG A 263 9.44 -20.84 -7.28
N GLU A 264 9.36 -21.60 -6.20
CA GLU A 264 8.12 -22.23 -5.75
C GLU A 264 7.19 -21.17 -5.18
N SER A 265 5.94 -21.20 -5.61
CA SER A 265 4.93 -20.22 -5.21
C SER A 265 3.55 -20.85 -5.17
N VAL A 266 2.66 -20.23 -4.39
CA VAL A 266 1.26 -20.66 -4.26
C VAL A 266 0.38 -19.47 -4.60
N SER A 267 -0.56 -19.67 -5.53
CA SER A 267 -1.45 -18.62 -6.03
C SER A 267 -2.90 -18.84 -5.60
N TYR A 268 -3.58 -17.74 -5.29
CA TYR A 268 -4.98 -17.68 -4.90
C TYR A 268 -5.75 -16.75 -5.83
N PRO A 269 -6.96 -17.12 -6.27
CA PRO A 269 -7.75 -16.30 -7.20
C PRO A 269 -8.22 -15.00 -6.55
N LEU A 270 -8.20 -13.92 -7.32
CA LEU A 270 -8.77 -12.62 -6.94
C LEU A 270 -10.01 -12.25 -7.77
N ILE A 271 -10.58 -13.23 -8.48
CA ILE A 271 -11.90 -13.14 -9.12
C ILE A 271 -12.62 -14.49 -8.98
N GLN A 272 -13.93 -14.49 -9.09
CA GLN A 272 -14.71 -15.73 -9.04
C GLN A 272 -14.43 -16.65 -10.25
N PRO A 273 -14.52 -17.98 -10.07
CA PRO A 273 -14.35 -18.94 -11.17
C PRO A 273 -15.31 -18.70 -12.34
N GLY A 274 -14.83 -18.89 -13.57
CA GLY A 274 -15.64 -18.76 -14.79
C GLY A 274 -15.75 -17.34 -15.35
N LEU A 275 -15.20 -16.33 -14.67
CA LEU A 275 -15.13 -14.97 -15.18
C LEU A 275 -14.04 -14.80 -16.25
N ASN A 276 -14.26 -13.83 -17.14
CA ASN A 276 -13.35 -13.52 -18.24
C ASN A 276 -12.10 -12.78 -17.71
N LEU A 277 -10.97 -13.47 -17.54
CA LEU A 277 -9.74 -12.92 -16.94
C LEU A 277 -9.33 -11.53 -17.47
N PRO A 278 -9.31 -11.26 -18.80
CA PRO A 278 -8.90 -9.94 -19.32
C PRO A 278 -9.84 -8.79 -18.95
N ALA A 279 -11.06 -9.07 -18.49
CA ALA A 279 -12.00 -8.04 -18.03
C ALA A 279 -11.67 -7.50 -16.63
N TYR A 280 -10.66 -8.07 -15.96
CA TYR A 280 -10.27 -7.79 -14.60
C TYR A 280 -8.77 -7.53 -14.49
N TRP A 281 -8.38 -6.85 -13.42
CA TRP A 281 -6.99 -6.49 -13.14
C TRP A 281 -6.80 -6.15 -11.66
N PRO A 282 -6.08 -6.99 -10.88
CA PRO A 282 -5.66 -6.73 -9.50
C PRO A 282 -5.11 -5.33 -9.29
N ASP A 283 -5.30 -4.79 -8.08
CA ASP A 283 -4.70 -3.51 -7.69
C ASP A 283 -3.72 -3.68 -6.54
N GLU A 284 -4.23 -3.91 -5.33
CA GLU A 284 -3.46 -3.73 -4.11
C GLU A 284 -3.30 -5.00 -3.28
N VAL A 285 -2.22 -5.05 -2.49
CA VAL A 285 -2.01 -6.03 -1.41
C VAL A 285 -1.44 -5.35 -0.17
N ALA A 286 -2.07 -5.57 1.00
CA ALA A 286 -1.65 -4.93 2.24
C ALA A 286 -1.87 -5.83 3.46
N LEU A 287 -0.92 -5.83 4.39
CA LEU A 287 -1.03 -6.54 5.66
C LEU A 287 -1.87 -5.75 6.66
N SER A 288 -2.64 -6.47 7.47
CA SER A 288 -3.23 -5.89 8.68
C SER A 288 -2.14 -5.55 9.70
N SER A 289 -2.44 -4.66 10.65
CA SER A 289 -1.44 -4.15 11.60
C SER A 289 -0.81 -5.24 12.47
N SER A 290 -1.55 -6.31 12.77
CA SER A 290 -1.01 -7.45 13.52
C SER A 290 -0.15 -8.41 12.68
N GLY A 291 -0.18 -8.30 11.35
CA GLY A 291 0.39 -9.29 10.43
C GLY A 291 -0.41 -10.60 10.32
N LYS A 292 -1.57 -10.71 10.98
CA LYS A 292 -2.42 -11.93 10.95
C LYS A 292 -3.21 -12.07 9.66
N TYR A 293 -3.51 -10.94 9.02
CA TYR A 293 -4.34 -10.92 7.83
C TYR A 293 -3.63 -10.18 6.70
N LEU A 294 -3.96 -10.60 5.50
CA LEU A 294 -3.52 -9.98 4.26
C LEU A 294 -4.75 -9.65 3.43
N TRP A 295 -4.84 -8.42 2.96
CA TRP A 295 -5.90 -7.93 2.09
C TRP A 295 -5.38 -7.85 0.67
N ALA A 296 -6.24 -8.19 -0.30
CA ALA A 296 -5.95 -7.99 -1.70
C ALA A 296 -7.21 -7.61 -2.49
N THR A 297 -7.03 -6.81 -3.54
CA THR A 297 -8.14 -6.33 -4.36
C THR A 297 -7.94 -6.53 -5.85
N ASN A 298 -9.07 -6.49 -6.57
CA ASN A 298 -9.16 -6.57 -8.00
C ASN A 298 -10.13 -5.55 -8.56
N ARG A 299 -9.80 -4.91 -9.68
CA ARG A 299 -10.68 -3.99 -10.39
C ARG A 299 -11.38 -4.66 -11.57
N ALA A 300 -12.54 -4.14 -11.96
CA ALA A 300 -13.10 -4.45 -13.28
C ALA A 300 -12.65 -3.40 -14.31
N ARG A 301 -12.41 -3.81 -15.55
CA ARG A 301 -12.09 -2.87 -16.66
C ARG A 301 -13.30 -2.14 -17.19
N GLN A 302 -14.48 -2.74 -17.06
CA GLN A 302 -15.73 -2.16 -17.53
C GLN A 302 -16.32 -1.25 -16.45
N ALA A 303 -16.59 0.00 -16.80
CA ALA A 303 -17.36 0.91 -15.95
C ALA A 303 -18.77 0.34 -15.67
N GLY A 304 -19.24 0.42 -14.44
CA GLY A 304 -20.47 -0.24 -13.97
C GLY A 304 -20.30 -1.74 -13.66
N GLY A 305 -19.14 -2.34 -13.94
CA GLY A 305 -18.77 -3.66 -13.42
C GLY A 305 -18.43 -3.63 -11.93
N LYS A 306 -18.14 -4.79 -11.35
CA LYS A 306 -17.72 -4.93 -9.95
C LYS A 306 -16.32 -5.49 -9.86
N GLY A 307 -15.45 -4.84 -9.10
CA GLY A 307 -14.17 -5.43 -8.68
C GLY A 307 -14.38 -6.47 -7.59
N PHE A 308 -13.29 -6.91 -6.97
CA PHE A 308 -13.31 -7.86 -5.85
C PHE A 308 -12.38 -7.42 -4.72
N ILE A 309 -12.74 -7.83 -3.50
CA ILE A 309 -11.92 -7.73 -2.29
C ILE A 309 -11.85 -9.11 -1.63
N SER A 310 -10.68 -9.43 -1.11
CA SER A 310 -10.39 -10.70 -0.44
C SER A 310 -9.50 -10.44 0.77
N ALA A 311 -9.71 -11.21 1.84
CA ALA A 311 -8.78 -11.33 2.94
C ALA A 311 -8.25 -12.76 3.06
N PHE A 312 -7.03 -12.90 3.58
CA PHE A 312 -6.33 -14.16 3.80
C PHE A 312 -5.86 -14.21 5.24
N LYS A 313 -5.98 -15.39 5.86
CA LYS A 313 -5.43 -15.65 7.18
C LYS A 313 -4.00 -16.16 7.03
N LEU A 314 -3.09 -15.62 7.82
CA LEU A 314 -1.68 -15.96 7.82
C LEU A 314 -1.31 -16.79 9.06
N LYS A 315 -0.39 -17.74 8.89
CA LYS A 315 0.19 -18.49 9.99
C LYS A 315 0.98 -17.56 10.92
N LEU A 316 0.78 -17.74 12.22
CA LEU A 316 1.51 -17.03 13.27
C LEU A 316 2.54 -17.94 13.90
N GLY A 317 3.62 -17.34 14.39
CA GLY A 317 4.67 -18.01 15.14
C GLY A 317 6.03 -17.40 14.85
N ASP A 318 7.05 -17.97 15.48
CA ASP A 318 8.46 -17.67 15.22
C ASP A 318 9.14 -18.76 14.35
N ASP A 319 8.32 -19.68 13.83
CA ASP A 319 8.77 -20.79 12.99
C ASP A 319 9.06 -20.34 11.55
N ASP A 320 9.75 -21.19 10.79
CA ASP A 320 10.15 -20.93 9.40
C ASP A 320 8.96 -20.80 8.41
N ASP A 321 7.71 -20.96 8.87
CA ASP A 321 6.47 -20.80 8.09
C ASP A 321 5.59 -19.62 8.58
N ALA A 322 6.10 -18.77 9.48
CA ALA A 322 5.40 -17.57 9.94
C ALA A 322 5.13 -16.60 8.77
N GLY A 323 3.85 -16.34 8.49
CA GLY A 323 3.40 -15.58 7.30
C GLY A 323 2.94 -16.46 6.14
N GLU A 324 3.00 -17.78 6.21
CA GLU A 324 2.37 -18.59 5.17
C GLU A 324 0.85 -18.35 5.15
N ILE A 325 0.23 -18.20 3.97
CA ILE A 325 -1.23 -18.14 3.85
C ILE A 325 -1.81 -19.50 4.24
N GLU A 326 -2.59 -19.50 5.33
CA GLU A 326 -3.34 -20.66 5.82
C GLU A 326 -4.59 -20.89 4.97
N LYS A 327 -5.33 -19.82 4.67
CA LYS A 327 -6.53 -19.85 3.82
C LYS A 327 -6.93 -18.48 3.29
N GLN A 328 -7.63 -18.49 2.17
CA GLN A 328 -8.45 -17.37 1.70
C GLN A 328 -9.78 -17.39 2.47
N LEU A 329 -10.10 -16.30 3.18
CA LEU A 329 -11.27 -16.21 4.05
C LEU A 329 -12.54 -16.00 3.23
N PHE A 330 -12.50 -15.07 2.29
CA PHE A 330 -13.60 -14.76 1.39
C PHE A 330 -13.09 -14.15 0.09
N LEU A 331 -13.95 -14.11 -0.92
CA LEU A 331 -13.74 -13.38 -2.17
C LEU A 331 -15.08 -12.82 -2.64
N ILE A 332 -15.29 -11.52 -2.45
CA ILE A 332 -16.59 -10.88 -2.69
C ILE A 332 -16.44 -9.65 -3.56
N GLU A 333 -17.54 -9.23 -4.18
CA GLU A 333 -17.58 -8.06 -5.05
C GLU A 333 -17.41 -6.76 -4.25
N THR A 334 -16.64 -5.82 -4.80
CA THR A 334 -16.60 -4.43 -4.31
C THR A 334 -17.82 -3.64 -4.77
N THR A 335 -18.04 -2.46 -4.19
CA THR A 335 -19.20 -1.62 -4.48
C THR A 335 -19.22 -1.10 -5.93
N THR A 336 -18.06 -0.95 -6.56
CA THR A 336 -17.85 -0.48 -7.94
C THR A 336 -16.79 -1.34 -8.64
N SER A 337 -16.42 -0.99 -9.87
CA SER A 337 -15.28 -1.57 -10.58
C SER A 337 -13.94 -1.23 -9.93
N GLY A 338 -13.88 -0.23 -9.04
CA GLY A 338 -12.64 0.36 -8.52
C GLY A 338 -12.01 1.40 -9.46
N GLY A 339 -12.42 1.44 -10.73
CA GLY A 339 -11.82 2.32 -11.75
C GLY A 339 -10.32 2.06 -11.92
N SER A 340 -9.50 3.07 -11.64
CA SER A 340 -8.04 2.98 -11.64
C SER A 340 -7.45 2.61 -10.27
N ALA A 341 -8.25 2.60 -9.20
CA ALA A 341 -7.83 2.30 -7.83
C ALA A 341 -8.39 0.93 -7.35
N ASN A 342 -9.29 0.93 -6.38
CA ASN A 342 -9.59 -0.23 -5.53
C ASN A 342 -8.48 -0.54 -4.52
N ALA A 343 -7.65 0.44 -4.17
CA ALA A 343 -6.57 0.26 -3.22
C ALA A 343 -7.12 0.11 -1.80
N VAL A 344 -6.57 -0.86 -1.05
CA VAL A 344 -6.91 -1.14 0.34
C VAL A 344 -5.80 -0.69 1.29
N THR A 345 -6.21 -0.05 2.39
CA THR A 345 -5.30 0.41 3.45
C THR A 345 -5.83 -0.05 4.80
N PRO A 346 -5.33 -1.17 5.36
CA PRO A 346 -5.71 -1.65 6.68
C PRO A 346 -5.43 -0.62 7.78
N ALA A 347 -6.28 -0.57 8.80
CA ALA A 347 -6.13 0.34 9.93
C ALA A 347 -4.90 -0.02 10.79
N PRO A 348 -4.09 0.96 11.22
CA PRO A 348 -2.90 0.69 12.04
C PRO A 348 -3.23 0.28 13.49
N TRP A 349 -4.39 0.67 14.04
CA TRP A 349 -4.77 0.36 15.43
C TRP A 349 -5.47 -1.00 15.61
N GLY A 350 -5.75 -1.74 14.53
CA GLY A 350 -6.35 -3.07 14.65
C GLY A 350 -6.68 -3.74 13.31
N ASP A 351 -6.99 -5.02 13.36
CA ASP A 351 -7.28 -5.83 12.15
C ASP A 351 -8.72 -5.67 11.63
N GLU A 352 -9.55 -4.95 12.36
CA GLU A 352 -11.00 -4.87 12.15
C GLU A 352 -11.38 -3.97 10.98
N PHE A 353 -10.61 -2.92 10.70
CA PHE A 353 -11.00 -1.91 9.70
C PHE A 353 -10.00 -1.84 8.54
N VAL A 354 -10.54 -1.61 7.34
CA VAL A 354 -9.76 -1.35 6.14
C VAL A 354 -10.43 -0.24 5.32
N ALA A 355 -9.66 0.77 4.94
CA ALA A 355 -10.11 1.77 3.99
C ALA A 355 -9.97 1.20 2.57
N LEU A 356 -10.95 1.47 1.71
CA LEU A 356 -10.93 1.16 0.29
C LEU A 356 -11.22 2.43 -0.50
N THR A 357 -10.40 2.67 -1.53
CA THR A 357 -10.52 3.85 -2.41
C THR A 357 -10.96 3.43 -3.81
N ASP A 358 -11.80 4.23 -4.45
CA ASP A 358 -12.32 3.96 -5.79
C ASP A 358 -12.35 5.23 -6.62
N THR A 359 -12.01 5.11 -7.92
CA THR A 359 -12.09 6.23 -8.85
C THR A 359 -13.29 6.22 -9.78
N GLU A 360 -14.07 5.14 -9.83
CA GLU A 360 -15.26 5.11 -10.68
C GLU A 360 -16.28 6.15 -10.22
N ARG A 361 -16.52 6.22 -8.90
CA ARG A 361 -17.51 7.12 -8.30
C ARG A 361 -16.91 8.29 -7.55
N GLY A 362 -15.62 8.27 -7.18
CA GLY A 362 -15.12 9.36 -6.35
C GLY A 362 -15.02 9.02 -4.86
N MET A 363 -14.84 7.78 -4.40
CA MET A 363 -15.22 7.42 -3.03
C MET A 363 -14.12 6.81 -2.17
N VAL A 364 -14.29 6.98 -0.86
CA VAL A 364 -13.61 6.23 0.20
C VAL A 364 -14.68 5.45 0.96
N GLN A 365 -14.46 4.15 1.14
CA GLN A 365 -15.25 3.27 1.98
C GLN A 365 -14.42 2.78 3.16
N ILE A 366 -15.02 2.67 4.34
CA ILE A 366 -14.47 1.88 5.45
C ILE A 366 -15.23 0.56 5.49
N TRP A 367 -14.47 -0.52 5.39
CA TRP A 367 -14.95 -1.88 5.55
C TRP A 367 -14.58 -2.38 6.94
N ARG A 368 -15.51 -3.08 7.57
CA ARG A 368 -15.31 -3.75 8.87
C ARG A 368 -15.27 -5.25 8.65
N PHE A 369 -14.21 -5.88 9.13
CA PHE A 369 -13.98 -7.31 9.15
C PHE A 369 -14.33 -7.88 10.52
N ASP A 370 -15.32 -8.77 10.55
CA ASP A 370 -15.64 -9.57 11.71
C ASP A 370 -14.83 -10.86 11.65
N VAL A 371 -13.80 -10.93 12.51
CA VAL A 371 -12.87 -12.06 12.54
C VAL A 371 -13.53 -13.36 12.99
N ASP A 372 -14.52 -13.29 13.88
CA ASP A 372 -15.17 -14.47 14.43
C ASP A 372 -16.15 -15.08 13.42
N LEU A 373 -16.78 -14.23 12.60
CA LEU A 373 -17.69 -14.65 11.53
C LEU A 373 -17.01 -14.86 10.18
N GLU A 374 -15.76 -14.39 10.03
CA GLU A 374 -15.04 -14.33 8.74
C GLU A 374 -15.83 -13.55 7.66
N GLU A 375 -16.59 -12.54 8.09
CA GLU A 375 -17.43 -11.70 7.24
C GLU A 375 -16.88 -10.27 7.14
N VAL A 376 -17.11 -9.61 6.01
CA VAL A 376 -16.75 -8.19 5.82
C VAL A 376 -17.91 -7.42 5.24
N LYS A 377 -18.09 -6.17 5.68
CA LYS A 377 -19.10 -5.25 5.15
C LYS A 377 -18.62 -3.80 5.16
N VAL A 378 -19.17 -2.99 4.26
CA VAL A 378 -19.03 -1.54 4.31
C VAL A 378 -19.78 -1.01 5.53
N VAL A 379 -19.13 -0.20 6.34
CA VAL A 379 -19.72 0.45 7.52
C VAL A 379 -19.82 1.96 7.38
N ALA A 380 -18.96 2.57 6.56
CA ALA A 380 -19.02 3.99 6.25
C ALA A 380 -18.56 4.26 4.81
N GLU A 381 -19.09 5.31 4.18
CA GLU A 381 -18.70 5.73 2.82
C GLU A 381 -18.84 7.25 2.71
N VAL A 382 -17.89 7.87 2.01
CA VAL A 382 -18.00 9.25 1.54
C VAL A 382 -17.63 9.30 0.06
N GLY A 383 -18.52 9.87 -0.74
CA GLY A 383 -18.24 10.23 -2.13
C GLY A 383 -17.82 11.69 -2.26
N ILE A 384 -16.85 11.95 -3.14
CA ILE A 384 -16.35 13.27 -3.50
C ILE A 384 -17.03 13.74 -4.79
N GLN A 385 -17.68 14.90 -4.71
CA GLN A 385 -18.38 15.48 -5.87
C GLN A 385 -17.42 15.75 -7.03
N GLY A 386 -17.82 15.40 -8.25
CA GLY A 386 -17.01 15.56 -9.47
C GLY A 386 -16.31 14.29 -9.94
N GLY A 387 -16.22 13.25 -9.09
CA GLY A 387 -15.69 11.92 -9.43
C GLY A 387 -14.15 11.86 -9.60
N ARG A 388 -13.58 10.65 -9.46
CA ARG A 388 -12.16 10.27 -9.63
C ARG A 388 -11.09 10.79 -8.64
N CYS A 389 -11.49 11.30 -7.47
CA CYS A 389 -10.91 10.73 -6.24
C CYS A 389 -11.34 9.24 -6.19
N CYS A 390 -10.68 8.30 -5.53
CA CYS A 390 -9.56 8.41 -4.63
C CYS A 390 -8.49 7.40 -5.06
N ALA A 391 -7.21 7.79 -4.99
CA ALA A 391 -6.11 6.97 -5.50
C ALA A 391 -5.71 5.86 -4.53
N ASN A 392 -4.84 6.14 -3.56
CA ASN A 392 -4.66 5.31 -2.37
C ASN A 392 -4.85 6.18 -1.11
N ALA A 393 -5.13 5.54 0.01
CA ALA A 393 -5.26 6.19 1.31
C ALA A 393 -4.08 5.86 2.23
N VAL A 394 -3.79 6.77 3.17
CA VAL A 394 -2.89 6.54 4.31
C VAL A 394 -3.57 7.00 5.60
N TRP A 395 -3.49 6.18 6.64
CA TRP A 395 -3.95 6.53 7.99
C TRP A 395 -2.89 7.36 8.71
N LEU A 396 -3.30 8.38 9.45
CA LEU A 396 -2.42 9.26 10.20
C LEU A 396 -2.11 8.72 11.61
N ASP A 397 -3.04 7.95 12.19
CA ASP A 397 -3.02 7.54 13.61
C ASP A 397 -2.06 6.39 13.94
#